data_AF-A0A7S3LUC0-F1
#
_entry.id   AF-A0A7S3LUC0-F1
#
_cell.length_a   1.000
_cell.length_b   1.000
_cell.length_c   1.000
_cell.angle_alpha   90.00
_cell.angle_beta   90.00
_cell.angle_gamma   90.00
#
_symmetry.space_group_name_H-M   'P 1'
#
loop_
_entity.id
_entity.type
_entity.pdbx_description
1 polymer ?
#
loop_
_entity_poly.entity_id
_entity_poly.type
_entity_poly.pdbx_seq_one_letter_code
_entity_poly.pdbx_strand_id
1 'polypeptide(L)'
;MEYPMPLRYPIYVAGFAHLFFAILRCISYCIAYVPVIIATRVDEDYQRSTSRGKRTCDRFIALFRTGRFDYELAHVVFSALGATVSPLWFTPHMLDLGVRNRLLAYILKSVTGNLRNLGIALFFGIVVIYLYAVIGFYFFQGQYEFGMGEKFECTSLYGCIRDFIDYGFRGPPVWYEPTNFSQFIFDSTYYIFVIVILLAIISGIIIDSFAAQRESKQEIEDNQNNTCFICGKTRDVIDRHGNGFQRHIQQDHNMWNYVYFHMYLEEKSPTDYTGQESYIRKQIDAFKIGEKIGFKLFAFTQGWYACES
;
A
#
# COMPACT_ATOMS: atom_id res chain seq x y z
N MET A 1 16.38 29.04 -11.80
CA MET A 1 16.47 28.64 -13.23
C MET A 1 15.49 29.48 -14.01
N GLU A 2 15.97 30.43 -14.78
CA GLU A 2 15.13 31.26 -15.64
C GLU A 2 14.82 30.52 -16.94
N TYR A 3 13.63 29.95 -17.05
CA TYR A 3 13.17 29.36 -18.31
C TYR A 3 13.08 30.43 -19.40
N PRO A 4 13.38 30.10 -20.67
CA PRO A 4 13.19 31.03 -21.78
C PRO A 4 11.72 31.47 -21.86
N MET A 5 11.50 32.76 -22.14
CA MET A 5 10.19 33.42 -22.06
C MET A 5 9.00 32.73 -22.76
N PRO A 6 9.11 32.05 -23.92
CA PRO A 6 7.93 31.48 -24.60
C PRO A 6 7.30 30.28 -23.86
N LEU A 7 8.00 29.62 -22.94
CA LEU A 7 7.49 28.46 -22.20
C LEU A 7 6.91 28.82 -20.83
N ARG A 8 7.16 30.02 -20.30
CA ARG A 8 6.70 30.40 -18.95
C ARG A 8 5.18 30.49 -18.86
N TYR A 9 4.56 31.23 -19.79
CA TYR A 9 3.11 31.44 -19.78
C TYR A 9 2.28 30.14 -19.84
N PRO A 10 2.53 29.20 -20.79
CA PRO A 10 1.76 27.95 -20.83
C PRO A 10 1.96 27.07 -19.59
N ILE A 11 3.16 27.07 -18.99
CA ILE A 11 3.42 26.31 -17.76
C ILE A 11 2.62 26.87 -16.58
N TYR A 12 2.55 28.20 -16.41
CA TYR A 12 1.74 28.80 -15.35
C TYR A 12 0.25 28.54 -15.55
N VAL A 13 -0.26 28.71 -16.77
CA VAL A 13 -1.68 28.44 -17.08
C VAL A 13 -2.02 26.97 -16.81
N ALA A 14 -1.18 26.04 -17.28
CA ALA A 14 -1.36 24.62 -17.01
C ALA A 14 -1.24 24.29 -15.51
N GLY A 15 -0.33 24.94 -14.79
CA GLY A 15 -0.15 24.75 -13.35
C GLY A 15 -1.35 25.20 -12.52
N PHE A 16 -1.91 26.38 -12.81
CA PHE A 16 -3.13 26.85 -12.14
C PHE A 16 -4.36 26.02 -12.54
N ALA A 17 -4.45 25.58 -13.80
CA ALA A 17 -5.50 24.64 -14.21
C ALA A 17 -5.38 23.30 -13.45
N HIS A 18 -4.16 22.77 -13.31
CA HIS A 18 -3.90 21.54 -12.56
C HIS A 18 -4.30 21.69 -11.09
N LEU A 19 -3.94 22.81 -10.45
CA LEU A 19 -4.36 23.12 -9.08
C LEU A 19 -5.88 23.20 -8.95
N PHE A 20 -6.56 23.85 -9.88
CA PHE A 20 -8.01 23.93 -9.90
C PHE A 20 -8.66 22.53 -9.96
N PHE A 21 -8.19 21.66 -10.84
CA PHE A 21 -8.70 20.28 -10.93
C PHE A 21 -8.35 19.44 -9.70
N ALA A 22 -7.17 19.64 -9.09
CA ALA A 22 -6.79 18.97 -7.84
C ALA A 22 -7.73 19.37 -6.69
N ILE A 23 -8.06 20.66 -6.57
CA ILE A 23 -9.02 21.16 -5.58
C ILE A 23 -10.41 20.59 -5.85
N LEU A 24 -10.88 20.63 -7.10
CA LEU A 24 -12.18 20.09 -7.48
C LEU A 24 -12.30 18.60 -7.15
N ARG A 25 -11.25 17.82 -7.46
CA ARG A 25 -11.16 16.40 -7.11
C ARG A 25 -11.23 16.20 -5.59
N CYS A 26 -10.48 16.96 -4.80
CA CYS A 26 -10.51 16.89 -3.34
C CYS A 26 -11.91 17.23 -2.79
N ILE A 27 -12.56 18.27 -3.31
CA ILE A 27 -13.94 18.64 -2.94
C ILE A 27 -14.92 17.52 -3.30
N SER A 28 -14.84 16.96 -4.51
CA SER A 28 -15.70 15.84 -4.92
C SER A 28 -15.51 14.62 -4.02
N TYR A 29 -14.26 14.36 -3.60
CA TYR A 29 -13.96 13.29 -2.65
C TYR A 29 -14.61 13.57 -1.29
N CYS A 30 -14.50 14.81 -0.81
CA CYS A 30 -15.11 15.23 0.44
C CYS A 30 -16.62 15.08 0.43
N ILE A 31 -17.29 15.49 -0.65
CA ILE A 31 -18.75 15.40 -0.75
C ILE A 31 -19.22 13.94 -0.86
N ALA A 32 -18.55 13.13 -1.69
CA ALA A 32 -19.00 11.76 -1.99
C ALA A 32 -18.64 10.76 -0.88
N TYR A 33 -17.44 10.84 -0.30
CA TYR A 33 -16.91 9.76 0.54
C TYR A 33 -16.87 10.10 2.03
N VAL A 34 -16.71 11.37 2.42
CA VAL A 34 -16.64 11.73 3.85
C VAL A 34 -17.94 11.42 4.59
N PRO A 35 -19.14 11.67 4.04
CA PRO A 35 -20.39 11.27 4.72
C PRO A 35 -20.47 9.76 4.95
N VAL A 36 -20.01 8.96 3.99
CA VAL A 36 -20.01 7.49 4.07
C VAL A 36 -19.03 7.00 5.13
N ILE A 37 -17.79 7.54 5.15
CA ILE A 37 -16.76 7.18 6.14
C ILE A 37 -17.19 7.56 7.56
N ILE A 38 -17.85 8.71 7.70
CA ILE A 38 -18.37 9.16 8.99
C ILE A 38 -19.52 8.25 9.43
N ALA A 39 -20.46 7.91 8.53
CA ALA A 39 -21.57 7.03 8.86
C ALA A 39 -21.08 5.66 9.35
N THR A 40 -20.13 5.05 8.65
CA THR A 40 -19.59 3.73 9.01
C THR A 40 -18.82 3.75 10.33
N ARG A 41 -18.14 4.85 10.68
CA ARG A 41 -17.39 4.97 11.95
C ARG A 41 -18.22 5.42 13.13
N VAL A 42 -19.29 6.18 12.90
CA VAL A 42 -20.26 6.51 13.96
C VAL A 42 -20.89 5.22 14.49
N ASP A 43 -21.10 4.22 13.64
CA ASP A 43 -21.58 2.91 14.07
C ASP A 43 -20.52 2.13 14.90
N GLU A 44 -19.22 2.20 14.53
CA GLU A 44 -18.13 1.59 15.32
C GLU A 44 -17.92 2.27 16.69
N ASP A 45 -17.95 3.61 16.75
CA ASP A 45 -17.75 4.37 17.99
C ASP A 45 -18.97 4.31 18.92
N TYR A 46 -20.18 4.17 18.37
CA TYR A 46 -21.40 3.88 19.13
C TYR A 46 -21.28 2.58 19.93
N GLN A 47 -20.54 1.59 19.43
CA GLN A 47 -20.26 0.36 20.17
C GLN A 47 -19.22 0.52 21.29
N ARG A 48 -18.38 1.57 21.28
CA ARG A 48 -17.20 1.68 22.15
C ARG A 48 -17.27 2.75 23.25
N SER A 49 -18.10 3.80 23.15
CA SER A 49 -17.99 4.93 24.10
C SER A 49 -19.32 5.55 24.52
N THR A 50 -19.53 5.56 25.85
CA THR A 50 -20.66 6.13 26.59
C THR A 50 -20.58 7.66 26.82
N SER A 51 -19.64 8.39 26.19
CA SER A 51 -19.42 9.82 26.51
C SER A 51 -19.56 10.79 25.33
N ARG A 52 -20.36 11.83 25.53
CA ARG A 52 -20.95 12.73 24.51
C ARG A 52 -20.03 13.90 24.08
N GLY A 53 -18.91 14.13 24.78
CA GLY A 53 -18.19 15.41 24.77
C GLY A 53 -16.92 15.53 23.90
N LYS A 54 -16.28 14.43 23.46
CA LYS A 54 -15.03 14.47 22.65
C LYS A 54 -15.24 14.39 21.12
N ARG A 55 -16.51 14.40 20.68
CA ARG A 55 -16.93 13.89 19.36
C ARG A 55 -16.50 14.70 18.14
N THR A 56 -16.12 15.98 18.29
CA THR A 56 -15.74 16.80 17.11
C THR A 56 -14.29 16.59 16.72
N CYS A 57 -13.35 16.61 17.69
CA CYS A 57 -11.93 16.36 17.41
C CYS A 57 -11.68 14.91 16.96
N ASP A 58 -12.39 13.94 17.54
CA ASP A 58 -12.28 12.53 17.15
C ASP A 58 -12.70 12.30 15.69
N ARG A 59 -13.71 13.05 15.19
CA ARG A 59 -14.16 12.99 13.79
C ARG A 59 -13.13 13.55 12.80
N PHE A 60 -12.45 14.64 13.16
CA PHE A 60 -11.37 15.18 12.32
C PHE A 60 -10.16 14.24 12.29
N ILE A 61 -9.74 13.71 13.44
CA ILE A 61 -8.63 12.74 13.51
C ILE A 61 -9.00 11.45 12.78
N ALA A 62 -10.26 11.03 12.84
CA ALA A 62 -10.74 9.86 12.11
C ALA A 62 -10.58 9.99 10.59
N LEU A 63 -10.75 11.20 10.04
CA LEU A 63 -10.61 11.46 8.60
C LEU A 63 -9.17 11.25 8.12
N PHE A 64 -8.19 11.82 8.82
CA PHE A 64 -6.75 11.66 8.55
C PHE A 64 -6.22 10.25 8.85
N ARG A 65 -7.03 9.37 9.46
CA ARG A 65 -6.63 7.96 9.69
C ARG A 65 -6.94 7.06 8.50
N THR A 66 -7.66 7.55 7.49
CA THR A 66 -8.04 6.75 6.31
C THR A 66 -6.95 6.67 5.25
N GLY A 67 -5.91 7.51 5.31
CA GLY A 67 -4.82 7.58 4.32
C GLY A 67 -5.23 8.20 2.98
N ARG A 68 -6.47 7.96 2.54
CA ARG A 68 -7.00 8.43 1.26
C ARG A 68 -7.28 9.93 1.25
N PHE A 69 -7.79 10.49 2.35
CA PHE A 69 -7.93 11.94 2.49
C PHE A 69 -6.57 12.65 2.47
N ASP A 70 -5.58 12.07 3.15
CA ASP A 70 -4.22 12.61 3.23
C ASP A 70 -3.55 12.63 1.86
N TYR A 71 -3.80 11.60 1.05
CA TYR A 71 -3.35 11.52 -0.33
C TYR A 71 -3.94 12.62 -1.21
N GLU A 72 -5.25 12.85 -1.13
CA GLU A 72 -5.92 13.93 -1.88
C GLU A 72 -5.44 15.30 -1.43
N LEU A 73 -5.22 15.48 -0.12
CA LEU A 73 -4.66 16.71 0.43
C LEU A 73 -3.22 16.94 -0.05
N ALA A 74 -2.38 15.90 -0.04
CA ALA A 74 -1.00 15.97 -0.54
C ALA A 74 -0.95 16.39 -2.02
N HIS A 75 -1.86 15.87 -2.86
CA HIS A 75 -1.98 16.30 -4.25
C HIS A 75 -2.31 17.78 -4.40
N VAL A 76 -3.23 18.32 -3.58
CA VAL A 76 -3.54 19.76 -3.58
C VAL A 76 -2.33 20.57 -3.13
N VAL A 77 -1.62 20.13 -2.08
CA VAL A 77 -0.42 20.81 -1.56
C VAL A 77 0.69 20.83 -2.61
N PHE A 78 1.02 19.69 -3.22
CA PHE A 78 2.04 19.64 -4.28
C PHE A 78 1.65 20.44 -5.52
N SER A 79 0.35 20.46 -5.89
CA SER A 79 -0.14 21.32 -6.97
C SER A 79 0.00 22.81 -6.64
N ALA A 80 -0.26 23.20 -5.39
CA ALA A 80 -0.14 24.59 -4.94
C ALA A 80 1.33 25.05 -4.94
N LEU A 81 2.24 24.20 -4.43
CA LEU A 81 3.69 24.44 -4.48
C LEU A 81 4.21 24.46 -5.93
N GLY A 82 3.62 23.63 -6.80
CA GLY A 82 3.89 23.60 -8.25
C GLY A 82 3.58 24.92 -8.94
N ALA A 83 2.43 25.51 -8.61
CA ALA A 83 1.97 26.76 -9.20
C ALA A 83 2.64 28.01 -8.61
N THR A 84 3.03 27.99 -7.32
CA THR A 84 3.50 29.19 -6.60
C THR A 84 5.01 29.24 -6.34
N VAL A 85 5.67 28.10 -6.15
CA VAL A 85 7.08 28.04 -5.76
C VAL A 85 7.96 27.58 -6.92
N SER A 86 7.69 26.41 -7.50
CA SER A 86 8.48 25.85 -8.59
C SER A 86 7.71 24.75 -9.34
N PRO A 87 7.74 24.72 -10.69
CA PRO A 87 7.11 23.65 -11.47
C PRO A 87 7.59 22.23 -11.15
N LEU A 88 8.75 22.06 -10.50
CA LEU A 88 9.26 20.74 -10.10
C LEU A 88 8.35 20.02 -9.10
N TRP A 89 7.55 20.75 -8.33
CA TRP A 89 6.57 20.14 -7.42
C TRP A 89 5.40 19.46 -8.14
N PHE A 90 5.29 19.57 -9.47
CA PHE A 90 4.36 18.74 -10.23
C PHE A 90 4.85 17.30 -10.42
N THR A 91 6.15 17.02 -10.31
CA THR A 91 6.72 15.67 -10.56
C THR A 91 6.14 14.55 -9.68
N PRO A 92 5.91 14.73 -8.36
CA PRO A 92 5.32 13.69 -7.52
C PRO A 92 3.94 13.19 -7.98
N HIS A 93 3.19 14.00 -8.75
CA HIS A 93 1.88 13.58 -9.28
C HIS A 93 1.99 12.40 -10.23
N MET A 94 3.15 12.14 -10.85
CA MET A 94 3.37 10.96 -11.67
C MET A 94 3.23 9.64 -10.88
N LEU A 95 3.42 9.67 -9.55
CA LEU A 95 3.20 8.52 -8.69
C LEU A 95 1.70 8.13 -8.59
N ASP A 96 0.76 9.01 -8.95
CA ASP A 96 -0.68 8.71 -9.02
C ASP A 96 -0.99 7.57 -10.01
N LEU A 97 -0.16 7.40 -11.04
CA LEU A 97 -0.28 6.27 -11.96
C LEU A 97 -0.17 4.92 -11.24
N GLY A 98 0.74 4.82 -10.28
CA GLY A 98 0.99 3.59 -9.51
C GLY A 98 -0.19 3.22 -8.61
N VAL A 99 -0.88 4.21 -8.06
CA VAL A 99 -2.04 4.01 -7.17
C VAL A 99 -3.32 3.74 -7.95
N ARG A 100 -3.49 4.34 -9.13
CA ARG A 100 -4.71 4.19 -9.94
C ARG A 100 -4.75 2.93 -10.78
N ASN A 101 -3.60 2.41 -11.20
CA ASN A 101 -3.54 1.20 -12.03
C ASN A 101 -3.50 -0.07 -11.17
N ARG A 102 -4.44 -1.01 -11.41
CA ARG A 102 -4.62 -2.20 -10.54
C ARG A 102 -3.39 -3.10 -10.54
N LEU A 103 -2.71 -3.20 -11.67
CA LEU A 103 -1.51 -3.99 -11.80
C LEU A 103 -0.32 -3.33 -11.09
N LEU A 104 -0.13 -2.02 -11.26
CA LEU A 104 0.96 -1.30 -10.59
C LEU A 104 0.77 -1.26 -9.07
N ALA A 105 -0.45 -1.03 -8.61
CA ALA A 105 -0.75 -1.04 -7.19
C ALA A 105 -0.54 -2.43 -6.58
N TYR A 106 -0.84 -3.50 -7.31
CA TYR A 106 -0.51 -4.87 -6.89
C TYR A 106 1.00 -5.07 -6.74
N ILE A 107 1.81 -4.57 -7.69
CA ILE A 107 3.28 -4.59 -7.63
C ILE A 107 3.81 -3.76 -6.45
N LEU A 108 3.22 -2.59 -6.17
CA LEU A 108 3.60 -1.78 -5.01
C LEU A 108 3.21 -2.45 -3.69
N LYS A 109 2.02 -3.07 -3.65
CA LYS A 109 1.52 -3.80 -2.48
C LYS A 109 2.38 -5.02 -2.16
N SER A 110 2.87 -5.76 -3.16
CA SER A 110 3.73 -6.92 -2.90
C SER A 110 5.03 -6.54 -2.21
N VAL A 111 5.63 -5.39 -2.56
CA VAL A 111 6.86 -4.90 -1.92
C VAL A 111 6.56 -4.28 -0.54
N THR A 112 5.51 -3.46 -0.45
CA THR A 112 5.16 -2.75 0.79
C THR A 112 4.51 -3.65 1.85
N GLY A 113 3.89 -4.77 1.44
CA GLY A 113 3.24 -5.72 2.34
C GLY A 113 4.20 -6.40 3.33
N ASN A 114 5.49 -6.47 2.99
CA ASN A 114 6.52 -7.06 3.84
C ASN A 114 7.66 -6.08 4.17
N LEU A 115 7.34 -4.77 4.22
CA LEU A 115 8.34 -3.72 4.40
C LEU A 115 9.09 -3.85 5.74
N ARG A 116 8.46 -4.43 6.77
CA ARG A 116 9.10 -4.68 8.06
C ARG A 116 10.30 -5.62 7.92
N ASN A 117 10.12 -6.78 7.28
CA ASN A 117 11.20 -7.75 7.12
C ASN A 117 12.26 -7.24 6.17
N LEU A 118 11.85 -6.58 5.08
CA LEU A 118 12.77 -5.91 4.15
C LEU A 118 13.60 -4.84 4.88
N GLY A 119 12.98 -4.01 5.71
CA GLY A 119 13.66 -2.99 6.50
C GLY A 119 14.65 -3.55 7.51
N ILE A 120 14.31 -4.66 8.19
CA ILE A 120 15.23 -5.37 9.09
C ILE A 120 16.43 -5.91 8.32
N ALA A 121 16.22 -6.52 7.15
CA ALA A 121 17.31 -7.04 6.32
C ALA A 121 18.24 -5.92 5.81
N LEU A 122 17.68 -4.80 5.35
CA LEU A 122 18.47 -3.62 4.95
C LEU A 122 19.26 -3.04 6.12
N PHE A 123 18.64 -2.93 7.30
CA PHE A 123 19.32 -2.46 8.50
C PHE A 123 20.48 -3.37 8.90
N PHE A 124 20.26 -4.69 8.90
CA PHE A 124 21.32 -5.67 9.11
C PHE A 124 22.46 -5.50 8.09
N GLY A 125 22.12 -5.28 6.82
CA GLY A 125 23.12 -5.02 5.79
C GLY A 125 23.95 -3.76 6.03
N ILE A 126 23.32 -2.66 6.45
CA ILE A 126 24.02 -1.42 6.84
C ILE A 126 24.97 -1.68 8.02
N VAL A 127 24.56 -2.47 9.02
CA VAL A 127 25.42 -2.84 10.15
C VAL A 127 26.63 -3.65 9.69
N VAL A 128 26.44 -4.65 8.83
CA VAL A 128 27.55 -5.45 8.29
C VAL A 128 28.53 -4.57 7.50
N ILE A 129 28.02 -3.69 6.63
CA ILE A 129 28.84 -2.77 5.84
C ILE A 129 29.61 -1.80 6.75
N TYR A 130 28.98 -1.30 7.81
CA TYR A 130 29.65 -0.46 8.79
C TYR A 130 30.85 -1.17 9.45
N LEU A 131 30.72 -2.47 9.79
CA LEU A 131 31.84 -3.24 10.32
C LEU A 131 33.00 -3.32 9.33
N TYR A 132 32.71 -3.58 8.04
CA TYR A 132 33.71 -3.57 6.99
C TYR A 132 34.34 -2.18 6.79
N ALA A 133 33.57 -1.10 6.90
CA ALA A 133 34.09 0.27 6.81
C ALA A 133 35.08 0.59 7.95
N VAL A 134 34.79 0.15 9.19
CA VAL A 134 35.70 0.34 10.34
C VAL A 134 36.98 -0.48 10.17
N ILE A 135 36.88 -1.74 9.73
CA ILE A 135 38.04 -2.60 9.48
C ILE A 135 38.90 -2.01 8.34
N GLY A 136 38.25 -1.60 7.24
CA GLY A 136 38.90 -0.95 6.11
C GLY A 136 39.63 0.33 6.51
N PHE A 137 39.00 1.18 7.32
CA PHE A 137 39.62 2.40 7.83
C PHE A 137 40.83 2.13 8.73
N TYR A 138 40.77 1.14 9.62
CA TYR A 138 41.86 0.89 10.58
C TYR A 138 43.06 0.16 9.96
N PHE A 139 42.82 -0.80 9.06
CA PHE A 139 43.88 -1.67 8.54
C PHE A 139 44.32 -1.35 7.11
N PHE A 140 43.45 -0.75 6.30
CA PHE A 140 43.63 -0.65 4.85
C PHE A 140 43.43 0.79 4.33
N GLN A 141 43.63 1.77 5.20
CA GLN A 141 43.40 3.19 4.90
C GLN A 141 44.15 3.63 3.64
N GLY A 142 43.41 4.17 2.66
CA GLY A 142 43.98 4.70 1.41
C GLY A 142 44.55 3.66 0.45
N GLN A 143 44.29 2.36 0.66
CA GLN A 143 44.81 1.28 -0.18
C GLN A 143 43.83 0.75 -1.23
N TYR A 144 42.56 1.16 -1.14
CA TYR A 144 41.50 0.74 -2.04
C TYR A 144 40.59 1.91 -2.41
N GLU A 145 39.83 1.74 -3.48
CA GLU A 145 38.80 2.66 -3.95
C GLU A 145 37.51 1.93 -4.30
N PHE A 146 36.45 2.72 -4.50
CA PHE A 146 35.19 2.24 -5.05
C PHE A 146 34.95 2.91 -6.40
N GLY A 147 34.62 2.13 -7.42
CA GLY A 147 34.34 2.64 -8.76
C GLY A 147 35.59 3.06 -9.54
N MET A 148 35.40 3.86 -10.59
CA MET A 148 36.46 4.25 -11.54
C MET A 148 36.85 5.72 -11.32
N GLY A 149 37.79 5.98 -10.40
CA GLY A 149 38.57 7.22 -10.38
C GLY A 149 37.96 8.47 -9.72
N GLU A 150 37.00 8.34 -8.80
CA GLU A 150 36.60 9.48 -7.95
C GLU A 150 37.51 9.61 -6.72
N LYS A 151 37.80 10.85 -6.29
CA LYS A 151 38.70 11.13 -5.15
C LYS A 151 38.17 10.47 -3.88
N PHE A 152 38.85 9.42 -3.46
CA PHE A 152 38.49 8.61 -2.31
C PHE A 152 38.67 9.36 -0.98
N GLU A 153 37.57 9.46 -0.24
CA GLU A 153 37.32 10.13 1.05
C GLU A 153 37.83 9.44 2.32
N CYS A 154 38.38 8.20 2.26
CA CYS A 154 38.70 7.42 3.47
C CYS A 154 39.99 7.88 4.19
N THR A 155 40.17 9.19 4.30
CA THR A 155 41.13 9.81 5.24
C THR A 155 40.52 9.97 6.63
N SER A 156 39.19 9.99 6.73
CA SER A 156 38.43 10.04 7.98
C SER A 156 37.48 8.84 8.08
N LEU A 157 37.14 8.44 9.32
CA LEU A 157 36.17 7.37 9.55
C LEU A 157 34.81 7.68 8.91
N TYR A 158 34.36 8.93 8.98
CA TYR A 158 33.12 9.38 8.35
C TYR A 158 33.17 9.24 6.82
N GLY A 159 34.27 9.65 6.19
CA GLY A 159 34.46 9.49 4.75
C GLY A 159 34.43 8.02 4.33
N CYS A 160 35.08 7.15 5.10
CA CYS A 160 35.05 5.71 4.82
C CYS A 160 33.63 5.13 4.95
N ILE A 161 32.91 5.47 6.02
CA ILE A 161 31.52 5.01 6.21
C ILE A 161 30.62 5.50 5.06
N ARG A 162 30.75 6.77 4.64
CA ARG A 162 30.00 7.34 3.52
C ARG A 162 30.26 6.53 2.24
N ASP A 163 31.51 6.26 1.93
CA ASP A 163 31.90 5.57 0.69
C ASP A 163 31.41 4.11 0.69
N PHE A 164 31.52 3.40 1.82
CA PHE A 164 30.97 2.05 1.97
C PHE A 164 29.43 2.02 1.90
N ILE A 165 28.72 3.03 2.41
CA ILE A 165 27.25 3.09 2.30
C ILE A 165 26.82 3.38 0.86
N ASP A 166 27.51 4.28 0.14
CA ASP A 166 27.13 4.66 -1.22
C ASP A 166 27.45 3.58 -2.25
N TYR A 167 28.69 3.06 -2.23
CA TYR A 167 29.19 2.12 -3.23
C TYR A 167 29.22 0.66 -2.75
N GLY A 168 29.27 0.41 -1.44
CA GLY A 168 29.52 -0.94 -0.91
C GLY A 168 28.43 -1.96 -1.25
N PHE A 169 27.15 -1.54 -1.30
CA PHE A 169 26.08 -2.43 -1.78
C PHE A 169 26.18 -2.75 -3.28
N ARG A 170 26.96 -1.98 -4.06
CA ARG A 170 27.10 -2.14 -5.51
C ARG A 170 28.26 -3.06 -5.88
N GLY A 171 29.31 -3.14 -5.06
CA GLY A 171 30.46 -3.99 -5.34
C GLY A 171 31.56 -3.95 -4.27
N PRO A 172 32.53 -4.88 -4.38
CA PRO A 172 33.70 -4.89 -3.51
C PRO A 172 34.65 -3.71 -3.75
N PRO A 173 35.54 -3.42 -2.79
CA PRO A 173 36.61 -2.44 -2.95
C PRO A 173 37.66 -2.92 -3.97
N VAL A 174 38.19 -1.99 -4.77
CA VAL A 174 39.24 -2.22 -5.76
C VAL A 174 40.58 -1.75 -5.21
N TRP A 175 41.60 -2.59 -5.26
CA TRP A 175 42.91 -2.31 -4.69
C TRP A 175 43.85 -1.65 -5.70
N TYR A 176 44.64 -0.66 -5.26
CA TYR A 176 45.62 0.04 -6.11
C TYR A 176 46.84 -0.79 -6.46
N GLU A 177 47.33 -1.54 -5.48
CA GLU A 177 48.52 -2.39 -5.58
C GLU A 177 48.08 -3.86 -5.66
N PRO A 178 48.93 -4.77 -6.20
CA PRO A 178 48.64 -6.20 -6.22
C PRO A 178 48.27 -6.71 -4.83
N THR A 179 47.22 -7.52 -4.76
CA THR A 179 46.57 -7.88 -3.50
C THR A 179 47.45 -8.75 -2.61
N ASN A 180 47.69 -8.26 -1.39
CA ASN A 180 48.25 -9.07 -0.31
C ASN A 180 47.22 -10.08 0.20
N PHE A 181 47.67 -11.13 0.89
CA PHE A 181 46.76 -12.17 1.42
C PHE A 181 45.64 -11.60 2.31
N SER A 182 45.95 -10.61 3.16
CA SER A 182 44.95 -9.95 4.02
C SER A 182 43.90 -9.16 3.23
N GLN A 183 44.32 -8.49 2.15
CA GLN A 183 43.44 -7.74 1.25
C GLN A 183 42.55 -8.69 0.45
N PHE A 184 43.10 -9.80 -0.03
CA PHE A 184 42.34 -10.87 -0.70
C PHE A 184 41.25 -11.45 0.20
N ILE A 185 41.56 -11.72 1.48
CA ILE A 185 40.57 -12.22 2.45
C ILE A 185 39.49 -11.16 2.74
N PHE A 186 39.89 -9.90 2.90
CA PHE A 186 38.94 -8.80 3.11
C PHE A 186 37.95 -8.69 1.94
N ASP A 187 38.47 -8.64 0.71
CA ASP A 187 37.68 -8.58 -0.51
C ASP A 187 36.78 -9.81 -0.71
N SER A 188 37.35 -11.01 -0.58
CA SER A 188 36.61 -12.27 -0.74
C SER A 188 35.47 -12.40 0.27
N THR A 189 35.73 -12.06 1.53
CA THR A 189 34.67 -12.11 2.56
C THR A 189 33.62 -11.03 2.33
N TYR A 190 34.03 -9.82 1.93
CA TYR A 190 33.10 -8.76 1.57
C TYR A 190 32.15 -9.19 0.44
N TYR A 191 32.71 -9.75 -0.63
CA TYR A 191 31.94 -10.23 -1.78
C TYR A 191 30.94 -11.32 -1.38
N ILE A 192 31.38 -12.33 -0.61
CA ILE A 192 30.51 -13.43 -0.19
C ILE A 192 29.41 -12.93 0.75
N PHE A 193 29.75 -12.21 1.81
CA PHE A 193 28.76 -11.80 2.81
C PHE A 193 27.85 -10.68 2.32
N VAL A 194 28.41 -9.63 1.73
CA VAL A 194 27.65 -8.43 1.37
C VAL A 194 27.00 -8.55 0.00
N ILE A 195 27.75 -8.94 -1.02
CA ILE A 195 27.22 -8.96 -2.38
C ILE A 195 26.39 -10.22 -2.64
N VAL A 196 26.90 -11.39 -2.28
CA VAL A 196 26.18 -12.65 -2.55
C VAL A 196 25.08 -12.88 -1.52
N ILE A 197 25.41 -12.97 -0.23
CA ILE A 197 24.45 -13.39 0.79
C ILE A 197 23.40 -12.30 1.08
N LEU A 198 23.79 -11.06 1.39
CA LEU A 198 22.81 -10.02 1.75
C LEU A 198 21.88 -9.66 0.58
N LEU A 199 22.39 -9.52 -0.66
CA LEU A 199 21.51 -9.24 -1.81
C LEU A 199 20.58 -10.43 -2.13
N ALA A 200 21.05 -11.67 -1.95
CA ALA A 200 20.19 -12.85 -2.10
C ALA A 200 19.07 -12.87 -1.05
N ILE A 201 19.35 -12.49 0.20
CA ILE A 201 18.32 -12.38 1.24
C ILE A 201 17.30 -11.30 0.90
N ILE A 202 17.76 -10.10 0.52
CA ILE A 202 16.88 -8.98 0.18
C ILE A 202 15.97 -9.32 -1.02
N SER A 203 16.56 -9.86 -2.10
CA SER A 203 15.78 -10.28 -3.27
C SER A 203 14.86 -11.46 -2.97
N GLY A 204 15.29 -12.41 -2.12
CA GLY A 204 14.46 -13.51 -1.64
C GLY A 204 13.21 -13.04 -0.92
N ILE A 205 13.33 -12.10 0.03
CA ILE A 205 12.19 -11.51 0.75
C ILE A 205 11.19 -10.88 -0.22
N ILE A 206 11.69 -10.17 -1.25
CA ILE A 206 10.83 -9.57 -2.28
C ILE A 206 10.12 -10.65 -3.09
N ILE A 207 10.83 -11.68 -3.55
CA ILE A 207 10.28 -12.80 -4.33
C ILE A 207 9.20 -13.55 -3.54
N ASP A 208 9.45 -13.84 -2.27
CA ASP A 208 8.49 -14.50 -1.37
C ASP A 208 7.23 -13.66 -1.20
N SER A 209 7.38 -12.34 -1.07
CA SER A 209 6.24 -11.44 -0.97
C SER A 209 5.42 -11.39 -2.25
N PHE A 210 6.06 -11.47 -3.43
CA PHE A 210 5.37 -11.63 -4.72
C PHE A 210 4.68 -12.99 -4.84
N ALA A 211 5.27 -14.07 -4.33
CA ALA A 211 4.68 -15.40 -4.32
C ALA A 211 3.41 -15.44 -3.47
N ALA A 212 3.48 -14.92 -2.24
CA ALA A 212 2.32 -14.84 -1.33
C ALA A 212 1.14 -14.07 -1.94
N GLN A 213 1.39 -12.96 -2.64
CA GLN A 213 0.32 -12.22 -3.32
C GLN A 213 -0.33 -13.03 -4.46
N ARG A 214 0.45 -13.86 -5.18
CA ARG A 214 -0.10 -14.73 -6.24
C ARG A 214 -0.96 -15.84 -5.65
N GLU A 215 -0.51 -16.46 -4.56
CA GLU A 215 -1.26 -17.50 -3.84
C GLU A 215 -2.58 -16.96 -3.30
N SER A 216 -2.58 -15.79 -2.66
CA SER A 216 -3.81 -15.16 -2.17
C SER A 216 -4.79 -14.86 -3.31
N LYS A 217 -4.30 -14.37 -4.46
CA LYS A 217 -5.15 -14.13 -5.63
C LYS A 217 -5.76 -15.44 -6.14
N GLN A 218 -4.96 -16.50 -6.24
CA GLN A 218 -5.42 -17.79 -6.69
C GLN A 218 -6.46 -18.39 -5.73
N GLU A 219 -6.25 -18.30 -4.42
CA GLU A 219 -7.20 -18.78 -3.41
C GLU A 219 -8.55 -18.06 -3.52
N ILE A 220 -8.55 -16.75 -3.77
CA ILE A 220 -9.79 -15.97 -3.99
C ILE A 220 -10.50 -16.45 -5.26
N GLU A 221 -9.78 -16.63 -6.37
CA GLU A 221 -10.35 -17.12 -7.63
C GLU A 221 -10.90 -18.54 -7.49
N ASP A 222 -10.19 -19.41 -6.78
CA ASP A 222 -10.62 -20.79 -6.52
C ASP A 222 -11.88 -20.82 -5.65
N ASN A 223 -11.94 -20.01 -4.59
CA ASN A 223 -13.11 -19.91 -3.73
C ASN A 223 -14.33 -19.35 -4.47
N GLN A 224 -14.15 -18.35 -5.34
CA GLN A 224 -15.23 -17.79 -6.16
C GLN A 224 -15.81 -18.81 -7.15
N ASN A 225 -14.96 -19.69 -7.70
CA ASN A 225 -15.36 -20.65 -8.71
C ASN A 225 -15.88 -21.98 -8.14
N ASN A 226 -15.47 -22.33 -6.91
CA ASN A 226 -15.71 -23.65 -6.34
C ASN A 226 -16.54 -23.64 -5.05
N THR A 227 -16.85 -22.49 -4.47
CA THR A 227 -17.61 -22.40 -3.22
C THR A 227 -18.74 -21.40 -3.34
N CYS A 228 -19.94 -21.74 -2.88
CA CYS A 228 -21.05 -20.79 -2.84
C CYS A 228 -20.89 -19.82 -1.66
N PHE A 229 -20.89 -18.51 -1.95
CA PHE A 229 -20.72 -17.45 -0.94
C PHE A 229 -21.77 -17.46 0.19
N ILE A 230 -23.02 -17.87 -0.11
CA ILE A 230 -24.13 -17.79 0.85
C ILE A 230 -24.17 -19.01 1.77
N CYS A 231 -24.04 -20.22 1.21
CA CYS A 231 -24.19 -21.46 1.99
C CYS A 231 -22.87 -22.13 2.35
N GLY A 232 -21.74 -21.67 1.81
CA GLY A 232 -20.41 -22.22 2.06
C GLY A 232 -20.18 -23.63 1.50
N LYS A 233 -21.13 -24.19 0.75
CA LYS A 233 -20.99 -25.51 0.14
C LYS A 233 -20.09 -25.44 -1.09
N THR A 234 -19.27 -26.47 -1.25
CA THR A 234 -18.42 -26.64 -2.42
C THR A 234 -19.22 -27.08 -3.64
N ARG A 235 -18.66 -26.79 -4.81
CA ARG A 235 -19.25 -27.06 -6.12
C ARG A 235 -19.56 -28.53 -6.31
N ASP A 236 -18.68 -29.43 -5.88
CA ASP A 236 -18.89 -30.87 -5.98
C ASP A 236 -20.11 -31.36 -5.18
N VAL A 237 -20.35 -30.81 -4.00
CA VAL A 237 -21.52 -31.16 -3.18
C VAL A 237 -22.81 -30.66 -3.84
N ILE A 238 -22.77 -29.45 -4.41
CA ILE A 238 -23.91 -28.82 -5.10
C ILE A 238 -24.22 -29.54 -6.40
N ASP A 239 -23.20 -29.88 -7.20
CA ASP A 239 -23.38 -30.59 -8.47
C ASP A 239 -23.88 -32.03 -8.25
N ARG A 240 -23.58 -32.66 -7.10
CA ARG A 240 -24.09 -34.00 -6.76
C ARG A 240 -25.55 -34.03 -6.32
N HIS A 241 -26.03 -32.98 -5.63
CA HIS A 241 -27.36 -32.97 -4.99
C HIS A 241 -28.33 -31.94 -5.58
N GLY A 242 -27.86 -31.07 -6.46
CA GLY A 242 -28.60 -29.93 -6.98
C GLY A 242 -28.62 -29.88 -8.50
N ASN A 243 -29.24 -28.83 -9.02
CA ASN A 243 -29.43 -28.61 -10.46
C ASN A 243 -28.23 -27.89 -11.12
N GLY A 244 -27.02 -28.14 -10.60
CA GLY A 244 -25.77 -27.51 -11.03
C GLY A 244 -25.43 -26.20 -10.32
N PHE A 245 -24.12 -25.97 -10.12
CA PHE A 245 -23.57 -24.83 -9.38
C PHE A 245 -23.95 -23.46 -9.96
N GLN A 246 -23.98 -23.31 -11.29
CA GLN A 246 -24.31 -22.04 -11.93
C GLN A 246 -25.76 -21.62 -11.66
N ARG A 247 -26.71 -22.55 -11.74
CA ARG A 247 -28.10 -22.27 -11.38
C ARG A 247 -28.22 -21.91 -9.90
N HIS A 248 -27.50 -22.63 -9.04
CA HIS A 248 -27.50 -22.38 -7.60
C HIS A 248 -27.07 -20.95 -7.26
N ILE A 249 -25.97 -20.45 -7.83
CA ILE A 249 -25.50 -19.08 -7.52
C ILE A 249 -26.31 -17.98 -8.20
N GLN A 250 -27.01 -18.26 -9.31
CA GLN A 250 -27.76 -17.24 -10.05
C GLN A 250 -29.22 -17.12 -9.61
N GLN A 251 -29.85 -18.22 -9.20
CA GLN A 251 -31.29 -18.27 -8.89
C GLN A 251 -31.55 -18.55 -7.42
N ASP A 252 -30.94 -19.60 -6.85
CA ASP A 252 -31.24 -20.02 -5.48
C ASP A 252 -30.54 -19.09 -4.47
N HIS A 253 -29.23 -18.89 -4.64
CA HIS A 253 -28.34 -18.14 -3.75
C HIS A 253 -27.65 -16.99 -4.48
N ASN A 254 -28.44 -16.15 -5.15
CA ASN A 254 -27.95 -14.93 -5.74
C ASN A 254 -27.59 -13.90 -4.66
N MET A 255 -26.33 -13.49 -4.61
CA MET A 255 -25.81 -12.56 -3.61
C MET A 255 -26.61 -11.24 -3.56
N TRP A 256 -27.02 -10.71 -4.71
CA TRP A 256 -27.72 -9.43 -4.80
C TRP A 256 -29.15 -9.49 -4.26
N ASN A 257 -29.81 -10.64 -4.39
CA ASN A 257 -31.17 -10.81 -3.85
C ASN A 257 -31.18 -10.65 -2.32
N TYR A 258 -30.13 -11.10 -1.62
CA TYR A 258 -30.00 -10.91 -0.17
C TYR A 258 -29.85 -9.42 0.20
N VAL A 259 -29.12 -8.66 -0.61
CA VAL A 259 -28.95 -7.21 -0.40
C VAL A 259 -30.25 -6.46 -0.66
N TYR A 260 -30.90 -6.74 -1.79
CA TYR A 260 -32.18 -6.11 -2.12
C TYR A 260 -33.24 -6.43 -1.08
N PHE A 261 -33.21 -7.64 -0.52
CA PHE A 261 -34.10 -8.01 0.58
C PHE A 261 -33.79 -7.22 1.87
N HIS A 262 -32.52 -6.99 2.19
CA HIS A 262 -32.15 -6.12 3.31
C HIS A 262 -32.65 -4.68 3.11
N MET A 263 -32.38 -4.08 1.95
CA MET A 263 -32.85 -2.73 1.61
C MET A 263 -34.38 -2.65 1.64
N TYR A 264 -35.07 -3.68 1.13
CA TYR A 264 -36.52 -3.81 1.19
C TYR A 264 -37.06 -3.78 2.62
N LEU A 265 -36.42 -4.51 3.54
CA LEU A 265 -36.81 -4.49 4.95
C LEU A 265 -36.54 -3.14 5.60
N GLU A 266 -35.48 -2.42 5.22
CA GLU A 266 -35.19 -1.08 5.75
C GLU A 266 -36.19 -0.02 5.28
N GLU A 267 -36.66 -0.11 4.04
CA GLU A 267 -37.62 0.85 3.46
C GLU A 267 -39.06 0.58 3.94
N LYS A 268 -39.41 -0.70 4.13
CA LYS A 268 -40.77 -1.11 4.50
C LYS A 268 -41.07 -0.81 5.97
N SER A 269 -42.30 -0.35 6.24
CA SER A 269 -42.72 -0.02 7.60
C SER A 269 -42.74 -1.27 8.50
N PRO A 270 -42.31 -1.17 9.79
CA PRO A 270 -42.28 -2.32 10.67
C PRO A 270 -43.64 -2.96 10.96
N THR A 271 -44.73 -2.20 10.79
CA THR A 271 -46.11 -2.68 10.97
C THR A 271 -46.61 -3.52 9.79
N ASP A 272 -46.00 -3.36 8.61
CA ASP A 272 -46.39 -4.07 7.39
C ASP A 272 -45.58 -5.36 7.19
N TYR A 273 -44.69 -5.70 8.12
CA TYR A 273 -43.90 -6.91 8.02
C TYR A 273 -44.76 -8.17 8.13
N THR A 274 -44.50 -9.13 7.25
CA THR A 274 -45.02 -10.48 7.44
C THR A 274 -44.37 -11.15 8.65
N GLY A 275 -44.92 -12.27 9.12
CA GLY A 275 -44.34 -13.01 10.25
C GLY A 275 -42.89 -13.46 9.99
N GLN A 276 -42.56 -13.84 8.75
CA GLN A 276 -41.21 -14.22 8.34
C GLN A 276 -40.27 -13.01 8.28
N GLU A 277 -40.72 -11.90 7.71
CA GLU A 277 -39.94 -10.64 7.65
C GLU A 277 -39.63 -10.12 9.05
N SER A 278 -40.63 -10.13 9.95
CA SER A 278 -40.46 -9.74 11.35
C SER A 278 -39.44 -10.60 12.08
N TYR A 279 -39.42 -11.92 11.82
CA TYR A 279 -38.43 -12.83 12.38
C TYR A 279 -37.03 -12.52 11.86
N ILE A 280 -36.87 -12.36 10.54
CA ILE A 280 -35.59 -12.05 9.92
C ILE A 280 -35.06 -10.70 10.40
N ARG A 281 -35.93 -9.67 10.49
CA ARG A 281 -35.55 -8.35 11.00
C ARG A 281 -35.02 -8.42 12.43
N LYS A 282 -35.72 -9.13 13.31
CA LYS A 282 -35.25 -9.37 14.69
C LYS A 282 -33.90 -10.06 14.72
N GLN A 283 -33.64 -11.03 13.83
CA GLN A 283 -32.34 -11.69 13.75
C GLN A 283 -31.24 -10.75 13.22
N ILE A 284 -31.54 -9.91 12.23
CA ILE A 284 -30.62 -8.89 11.71
C ILE A 284 -30.25 -7.89 12.81
N ASP A 285 -31.24 -7.41 13.57
CA ASP A 285 -31.02 -6.45 14.66
C ASP A 285 -30.28 -7.11 15.83
N ALA A 286 -30.58 -8.37 16.16
CA ALA A 286 -29.92 -9.13 17.22
C ALA A 286 -28.45 -9.48 16.90
N PHE A 287 -28.17 -9.91 15.67
CA PHE A 287 -26.81 -10.18 15.20
C PHE A 287 -26.07 -8.94 14.69
N LYS A 288 -26.75 -7.78 14.62
CA LYS A 288 -26.26 -6.54 14.00
C LYS A 288 -25.72 -6.76 12.58
N ILE A 289 -26.42 -7.58 11.78
CA ILE A 289 -25.97 -7.97 10.43
C ILE A 289 -25.93 -6.75 9.48
N GLY A 290 -26.88 -5.81 9.63
CA GLY A 290 -26.93 -4.57 8.86
C GLY A 290 -25.69 -3.67 9.03
N GLU A 291 -25.08 -3.65 10.22
CA GLU A 291 -23.83 -2.91 10.51
C GLU A 291 -22.61 -3.50 9.75
N LYS A 292 -22.67 -4.75 9.27
CA LYS A 292 -21.60 -5.40 8.48
C LYS A 292 -21.85 -5.46 6.97
N ILE A 293 -23.11 -5.41 6.51
CA ILE A 293 -23.44 -5.52 5.07
C ILE A 293 -23.37 -4.17 4.35
N GLY A 294 -23.79 -3.07 5.00
CA GLY A 294 -23.53 -1.70 4.50
C GLY A 294 -22.04 -1.42 4.29
N PHE A 295 -21.19 -2.17 5.01
CA PHE A 295 -19.73 -2.09 4.98
C PHE A 295 -19.06 -2.76 3.78
N LYS A 296 -19.67 -3.78 3.15
CA LYS A 296 -19.03 -4.57 2.08
C LYS A 296 -19.59 -4.35 0.68
N LEU A 297 -20.85 -3.93 0.54
CA LEU A 297 -21.44 -3.78 -0.79
C LEU A 297 -20.94 -2.55 -1.56
N PHE A 298 -20.65 -1.46 -0.85
CA PHE A 298 -20.12 -0.23 -1.47
C PHE A 298 -18.63 -0.34 -1.81
N ALA A 299 -17.89 -1.20 -1.11
CA ALA A 299 -16.52 -1.58 -1.49
C ALA A 299 -16.49 -2.44 -2.78
N PHE A 300 -17.57 -3.15 -3.09
CA PHE A 300 -17.66 -4.05 -4.24
C PHE A 300 -17.95 -3.32 -5.57
N THR A 301 -18.62 -2.17 -5.54
CA THR A 301 -18.94 -1.37 -6.75
C THR A 301 -17.84 -0.37 -7.15
N GLN A 302 -16.84 -0.14 -6.28
CA GLN A 302 -15.77 0.81 -6.50
C GLN A 302 -14.41 0.09 -6.44
N GLY A 303 -14.05 -0.56 -7.55
CA GLY A 303 -12.72 -1.11 -7.86
C GLY A 303 -11.69 -1.15 -6.73
N TRP A 304 -11.64 -2.29 -6.04
CA TRP A 304 -10.53 -2.83 -5.25
C TRP A 304 -9.26 -1.96 -5.16
N TYR A 305 -9.16 -1.18 -4.07
CA TYR A 305 -7.89 -0.68 -3.49
C TYR A 305 -7.88 -0.71 -1.95
N ALA A 306 -8.78 -1.46 -1.33
CA ALA A 306 -8.82 -1.60 0.12
C ALA A 306 -9.19 -3.03 0.51
N CYS A 307 -8.17 -3.88 0.56
CA CYS A 307 -8.07 -5.08 1.39
C CYS A 307 -6.57 -5.34 1.50
N GLU A 308 -5.91 -5.43 2.63
CA GLU A 308 -6.27 -5.42 4.05
C GLU A 308 -4.91 -5.23 4.75
N SER A 309 -4.91 -4.56 5.90
CA SER A 309 -3.86 -4.68 6.92
C SER A 309 -4.02 -5.98 7.68
#